data_AF-V4AWN5-F1
#
_entry.id   AF-V4AWN5-F1
#
_cell.length_a   1.000
_cell.length_b   1.000
_cell.length_c   1.000
_cell.angle_alpha   90.00
_cell.angle_beta   90.00
_cell.angle_gamma   90.00
#
_symmetry.space_group_name_H-M   'P 1'
#
loop_
_entity.id
_entity.type
_entity.pdbx_description
1 polymer ?
#
loop_
_entity_poly.entity_id
_entity_poly.type
_entity_poly.pdbx_seq_one_letter_code
_entity_poly.pdbx_strand_id
1 'polypeptide(L)'
;MGRRLNIENLTDEECEKILAVIQKDFTLRQKEKERLGTLEEKVDQEKQKQTILAEQKKFNESCCIRCCQPFGLIFNRRQICRLCEFNVCKSCRVYFKEFRGYACNFCLEQRDLKHKSCDWFYTSVCRRFKRFGSAKVVRSLYKRKSYCKLKLRPV
;
A
#
# COMPACT_ATOMS: atom_id res chain seq x y z
N MET A 1 -26.34 -8.89 14.25
CA MET A 1 -25.89 -7.95 15.29
C MET A 1 -24.53 -8.40 15.81
N GLY A 2 -23.50 -7.53 15.81
CA GLY A 2 -22.15 -7.92 16.24
C GLY A 2 -22.03 -7.95 17.78
N ARG A 3 -21.44 -9.01 18.34
CA ARG A 3 -21.16 -9.13 19.78
C ARG A 3 -20.37 -7.90 20.28
N ARG A 4 -20.89 -7.23 21.32
CA ARG A 4 -20.19 -6.15 22.01
C ARG A 4 -18.98 -6.73 22.75
N LEU A 5 -17.87 -6.00 22.74
CA LEU A 5 -16.68 -6.38 23.49
C LEU A 5 -16.90 -5.98 24.96
N ASN A 6 -16.94 -6.94 25.88
CA ASN A 6 -17.02 -6.67 27.31
C ASN A 6 -15.62 -6.32 27.84
N ILE A 7 -15.51 -5.17 28.51
CA ILE A 7 -14.28 -4.60 29.08
C ILE A 7 -14.55 -3.98 30.46
N GLU A 8 -15.64 -4.39 31.11
CA GLU A 8 -16.07 -3.83 32.41
C GLU A 8 -15.11 -4.21 33.53
N ASN A 9 -14.50 -5.39 33.45
CA ASN A 9 -13.63 -5.94 34.50
C ASN A 9 -12.17 -5.48 34.45
N LEU A 10 -11.79 -4.65 33.48
CA LEU A 10 -10.43 -4.11 33.43
C LEU A 10 -10.22 -3.09 34.55
N THR A 11 -9.04 -3.00 35.12
CA THR A 11 -8.62 -1.87 35.95
C THR A 11 -8.21 -0.69 35.08
N ASP A 12 -8.10 0.50 35.67
CA ASP A 12 -7.64 1.67 34.91
C ASP A 12 -6.17 1.52 34.50
N GLU A 13 -5.32 0.89 35.33
CA GLU A 13 -3.94 0.59 34.97
C GLU A 13 -3.83 -0.36 33.76
N GLU A 14 -4.65 -1.42 33.72
CA GLU A 14 -4.73 -2.31 32.56
C GLU A 14 -5.24 -1.59 31.31
N CYS A 15 -6.21 -0.69 31.46
CA CYS A 15 -6.70 0.13 30.37
C CYS A 15 -5.59 1.00 29.77
N GLU A 16 -4.76 1.64 30.60
CA GLU A 16 -3.64 2.46 30.14
C GLU A 16 -2.57 1.61 29.43
N LYS A 17 -2.25 0.41 29.95
CA LYS A 17 -1.35 -0.53 29.26
C LYS A 17 -1.90 -0.95 27.89
N ILE A 18 -3.20 -1.25 27.80
CA ILE A 18 -3.85 -1.59 26.53
C ILE A 18 -3.82 -0.40 25.56
N LEU A 19 -4.10 0.81 26.02
CA LEU A 19 -4.03 2.03 25.20
C LEU A 19 -2.62 2.26 24.65
N ALA A 20 -1.57 2.01 25.45
CA ALA A 20 -0.19 2.12 24.99
C ALA A 20 0.15 1.15 23.86
N VAL A 21 -0.33 -0.10 23.93
CA VAL A 21 -0.18 -1.08 22.84
C VAL A 21 -0.96 -0.65 21.60
N ILE A 22 -2.18 -0.15 21.79
CA ILE A 22 -3.01 0.32 20.68
C ILE A 22 -2.35 1.51 19.98
N GLN A 23 -1.78 2.46 20.73
CA GLN A 23 -1.07 3.60 20.16
C GLN A 23 0.07 3.14 19.21
N LYS A 24 0.84 2.11 19.62
CA LYS A 24 1.87 1.51 18.76
C LYS A 24 1.29 0.89 17.49
N ASP A 25 0.16 0.18 17.57
CA ASP A 25 -0.54 -0.37 16.40
C ASP A 25 -1.04 0.73 15.45
N PHE A 26 -1.59 1.83 15.97
CA PHE A 26 -1.98 2.98 15.14
C PHE A 26 -0.78 3.62 14.45
N THR A 27 0.32 3.85 15.16
CA THR A 27 1.56 4.38 14.57
C THR A 27 2.10 3.45 13.49
N LEU A 28 2.12 2.14 13.72
CA LEU A 28 2.57 1.16 12.74
C LEU A 28 1.71 1.19 11.47
N ARG A 29 0.38 1.18 11.63
CA ARG A 29 -0.55 1.25 10.49
C ARG A 29 -0.44 2.55 9.71
N GLN A 30 -0.24 3.68 10.39
CA GLN A 30 -0.07 4.96 9.73
C GLN A 30 1.21 4.99 8.89
N LYS A 31 2.33 4.53 9.45
CA LYS A 31 3.59 4.40 8.70
C LYS A 31 3.45 3.49 7.48
N GLU A 32 2.75 2.36 7.62
CA GLU A 32 2.53 1.46 6.49
C GLU A 32 1.62 2.06 5.43
N LYS A 33 0.57 2.79 5.84
CA LYS A 33 -0.30 3.52 4.92
C LYS A 33 0.47 4.58 4.13
N GLU A 34 1.34 5.35 4.80
CA GLU A 34 2.20 6.34 4.14
C GLU A 34 3.17 5.66 3.17
N ARG A 35 3.83 4.58 3.59
CA ARG A 35 4.76 3.82 2.76
C ARG A 35 4.08 3.28 1.49
N LEU A 36 2.87 2.74 1.61
CA LEU A 36 2.09 2.25 0.47
C LEU A 36 1.60 3.41 -0.40
N GLY A 37 1.09 4.48 0.19
CA GLY A 37 0.59 5.65 -0.54
C GLY A 37 1.66 6.31 -1.41
N THR A 38 2.87 6.51 -0.90
CA THR A 38 3.99 7.03 -1.71
C THR A 38 4.33 6.13 -2.90
N LEU A 39 4.20 4.81 -2.76
CA LEU A 39 4.44 3.88 -3.85
C LEU A 39 3.29 3.89 -4.88
N GLU A 40 2.05 3.98 -4.42
CA GLU A 40 0.87 4.12 -5.29
C GLU A 40 0.94 5.41 -6.12
N GLU A 41 1.31 6.54 -5.51
CA GLU A 41 1.52 7.81 -6.20
C GLU A 41 2.57 7.71 -7.30
N LYS A 42 3.72 7.08 -7.02
CA LYS A 42 4.76 6.82 -8.03
C LYS A 42 4.24 5.96 -9.18
N VAL A 43 3.44 4.94 -8.86
CA VAL A 43 2.81 4.07 -9.84
C VAL A 43 1.87 4.86 -10.76
N ASP A 44 1.06 5.74 -10.20
CA ASP A 44 0.11 6.52 -10.98
C ASP A 44 0.78 7.62 -11.82
N GLN A 45 1.83 8.28 -11.30
CA GLN A 45 2.65 9.21 -12.08
C GLN A 45 3.30 8.54 -13.29
N GLU A 46 3.88 7.35 -13.12
CA GLU A 46 4.48 6.60 -14.23
C GLU A 46 3.44 6.09 -15.23
N LYS A 47 2.23 5.72 -14.78
CA LYS A 47 1.13 5.38 -15.70
C LYS A 47 0.71 6.59 -16.53
N GLN A 48 0.52 7.75 -15.91
CA GLN A 48 0.15 8.99 -16.62
C GLN A 48 1.20 9.36 -17.68
N LYS A 49 2.48 9.35 -17.29
CA LYS A 49 3.59 9.54 -18.22
C LYS A 49 3.57 8.53 -19.36
N GLN A 50 3.35 7.25 -19.06
CA GLN A 50 3.27 6.20 -20.08
C GLN A 50 2.11 6.44 -21.06
N THR A 51 0.94 6.88 -20.60
CA THR A 51 -0.20 7.23 -21.46
C THR A 51 0.18 8.34 -22.44
N ILE A 52 0.75 9.44 -21.95
CA ILE A 52 1.15 10.60 -22.78
C ILE A 52 2.22 10.19 -23.81
N LEU A 53 3.20 9.38 -23.41
CA LEU A 53 4.27 8.93 -24.30
C LEU A 53 3.78 7.89 -25.33
N ALA A 54 2.76 7.10 -25.00
CA ALA A 54 2.19 6.11 -25.92
C ALA A 54 1.36 6.76 -27.04
N GLU A 55 0.77 7.94 -26.80
CA GLU A 55 0.09 8.73 -27.83
C GLU A 55 1.04 9.30 -28.90
N GLN A 56 2.32 9.48 -28.54
CA GLN A 56 3.34 9.98 -29.45
C GLN A 56 3.77 8.89 -30.45
N LYS A 57 3.44 9.11 -31.73
CA LYS A 57 3.72 8.19 -32.82
C LYS A 57 5.21 7.81 -32.85
N LYS A 58 5.50 6.50 -32.79
CA LYS A 58 6.86 5.90 -32.81
C LYS A 58 7.79 6.32 -31.66
N PHE A 59 7.31 6.97 -30.60
CA PHE A 59 8.17 7.32 -29.46
C PHE A 59 8.81 6.06 -28.87
N ASN A 60 8.02 5.03 -28.56
CA ASN A 60 8.56 3.81 -27.96
C ASN A 60 9.31 2.90 -28.95
N GLU A 61 9.30 3.21 -30.25
CA GLU A 61 10.18 2.52 -31.21
C GLU A 61 11.62 3.04 -31.13
N SER A 62 11.77 4.34 -30.81
CA SER A 62 13.04 5.09 -30.82
C SER A 62 13.59 5.38 -29.42
N CYS A 63 12.75 5.49 -28.40
CA CYS A 63 13.11 5.87 -27.03
C CYS A 63 12.56 4.89 -25.98
N CYS A 64 13.29 4.75 -24.88
CA CYS A 64 12.87 3.99 -23.71
C CYS A 64 11.62 4.62 -23.07
N ILE A 65 10.55 3.83 -22.84
CA ILE A 65 9.32 4.36 -22.22
C ILE A 65 9.54 4.87 -20.78
N ARG A 66 10.58 4.38 -20.09
CA ARG A 66 10.86 4.70 -18.68
C ARG A 66 11.74 5.93 -18.52
N CYS A 67 12.90 6.00 -19.17
CA CYS A 67 13.83 7.12 -18.99
C CYS A 67 13.85 8.11 -20.16
N CYS A 68 13.03 7.88 -21.20
CA CYS A 68 12.96 8.69 -22.42
C CYS A 68 14.27 8.79 -23.22
N GLN A 69 15.31 8.02 -22.85
CA GLN A 69 16.58 8.01 -23.58
C GLN A 69 16.44 7.25 -24.91
N PRO A 70 17.06 7.73 -25.99
CA PRO A 70 17.02 7.08 -27.29
C PRO A 70 17.72 5.72 -27.24
N PHE A 71 17.18 4.74 -27.96
CA PHE A 71 17.84 3.46 -28.14
C PHE A 71 19.08 3.61 -29.02
N GLY A 72 20.12 2.87 -28.67
CA GLY A 72 21.36 2.77 -29.44
C GLY A 72 21.54 1.38 -30.02
N LEU A 73 22.35 1.28 -31.08
CA LEU A 73 22.63 0.02 -31.76
C LEU A 73 23.57 -0.90 -30.95
N ILE A 74 24.46 -0.33 -30.13
CA ILE A 74 25.53 -1.08 -29.44
C ILE A 74 25.29 -1.13 -27.93
N PHE A 75 25.33 0.02 -27.24
CA PHE A 75 25.32 0.06 -25.77
C PHE A 75 23.92 0.16 -25.16
N ASN A 76 22.98 0.80 -25.86
CA ASN A 76 21.62 1.04 -25.36
C ASN A 76 20.54 0.31 -26.17
N ARG A 77 20.74 -1.00 -26.37
CA ARG A 77 19.83 -1.81 -27.19
C ARG A 77 18.43 -1.90 -26.58
N ARG A 78 17.44 -1.83 -27.47
CA ARG A 78 16.02 -2.01 -27.19
C ARG A 78 15.71 -3.42 -26.70
N GLN A 79 14.81 -3.54 -25.72
CA GLN A 79 14.26 -4.83 -25.26
C GLN A 79 12.79 -4.64 -24.87
N ILE A 80 11.95 -5.62 -25.20
CA ILE A 80 10.54 -5.62 -24.83
C ILE A 80 10.37 -6.14 -23.40
N CYS A 81 9.65 -5.40 -22.56
CA CYS A 81 9.23 -5.84 -21.24
C CYS A 81 8.14 -6.92 -21.35
N ARG A 82 8.33 -8.07 -20.69
CA ARG A 82 7.34 -9.17 -20.70
C ARG A 82 6.03 -8.86 -19.97
N LEU A 83 5.98 -7.82 -19.15
CA LEU A 83 4.82 -7.49 -18.32
C LEU A 83 3.94 -6.37 -18.89
N CYS A 84 4.54 -5.40 -19.59
CA CYS A 84 3.81 -4.26 -20.15
C CYS A 84 4.04 -4.06 -21.64
N GLU A 85 4.83 -4.91 -22.29
CA GLU A 85 5.09 -4.94 -23.74
C GLU A 85 5.77 -3.70 -24.34
N PHE A 86 6.06 -2.69 -23.53
CA PHE A 86 6.85 -1.54 -23.95
C PHE A 86 8.35 -1.85 -24.08
N ASN A 87 8.99 -1.15 -24.98
CA ASN A 87 10.43 -1.15 -25.17
C ASN A 87 11.16 -0.36 -24.07
N VAL A 88 12.20 -0.97 -23.51
CA VAL A 88 13.01 -0.44 -22.41
C VAL A 88 14.50 -0.62 -22.64
N CYS A 89 15.28 0.34 -22.15
CA CYS A 89 16.74 0.35 -22.20
C CYS A 89 17.37 -0.68 -21.25
N LYS A 90 18.69 -0.86 -21.34
CA LYS A 90 19.45 -1.76 -20.45
C LYS A 90 19.32 -1.37 -18.97
N SER A 91 19.31 -0.06 -18.66
CA SER A 91 19.26 0.44 -17.28
C SER A 91 17.86 0.38 -16.65
N CYS A 92 16.80 0.31 -17.45
CA CYS A 92 15.41 0.28 -16.96
C CYS A 92 14.81 -1.12 -16.92
N ARG A 93 15.63 -2.16 -17.13
CA ARG A 93 15.16 -3.56 -17.15
C ARG A 93 16.03 -4.46 -16.29
N VAL A 94 15.42 -5.54 -15.82
CA VAL A 94 16.09 -6.63 -15.13
C VAL A 94 15.68 -7.96 -15.76
N TYR A 95 16.60 -8.92 -15.78
CA TYR A 95 16.25 -10.30 -16.13
C TYR A 95 15.56 -10.96 -14.94
N PHE A 96 14.35 -11.46 -15.16
CA PHE A 96 13.54 -12.06 -14.12
C PHE A 96 13.35 -13.55 -14.38
N LYS A 97 13.87 -14.37 -13.45
CA LYS A 97 14.00 -15.82 -13.62
C LYS A 97 12.65 -16.53 -13.79
N GLU A 98 11.62 -16.12 -13.05
CA GLU A 98 10.29 -16.78 -13.09
C GLU A 98 9.67 -16.75 -14.49
N PHE A 99 9.87 -15.67 -15.26
CA PHE A 99 9.33 -15.53 -16.62
C PHE A 99 10.36 -15.80 -17.72
N ARG A 100 11.58 -16.25 -17.34
CA ARG A 100 12.73 -16.45 -18.25
C ARG A 100 12.91 -15.29 -19.24
N GLY A 101 12.82 -14.05 -18.77
CA GLY A 101 12.79 -12.88 -19.65
C GLY A 101 13.03 -11.55 -18.94
N TYR A 102 13.07 -10.47 -19.72
CA TYR A 102 13.27 -9.13 -19.20
C TYR A 102 11.95 -8.47 -18.80
N ALA A 103 11.95 -7.82 -17.64
CA ALA A 103 10.87 -6.97 -17.17
C ALA A 103 11.44 -5.58 -16.84
N CYS A 104 10.64 -4.53 -16.98
CA CYS A 104 11.05 -3.21 -16.56
C CYS A 104 11.01 -3.08 -15.03
N ASN A 105 11.90 -2.26 -14.47
CA ASN A 105 12.00 -2.06 -13.01
C ASN A 105 10.64 -1.65 -12.41
N PHE A 106 9.92 -0.78 -13.12
CA PHE A 106 8.59 -0.32 -12.73
C PHE A 106 7.57 -1.45 -12.60
N CYS A 107 7.48 -2.37 -13.56
CA CYS A 107 6.52 -3.48 -13.48
C CYS A 107 6.87 -4.44 -12.33
N LEU A 108 8.16 -4.58 -11.99
CA LEU A 108 8.58 -5.38 -10.85
C LEU A 108 8.23 -4.68 -9.53
N GLU A 109 8.45 -3.37 -9.44
CA GLU A 109 8.05 -2.56 -8.28
C GLU A 109 6.53 -2.56 -8.08
N GLN A 110 5.76 -2.44 -9.17
CA GLN A 110 4.30 -2.53 -9.14
C GLN A 110 3.81 -3.91 -8.67
N ARG A 111 4.47 -4.99 -9.11
CA ARG A 111 4.15 -6.36 -8.66
C ARG A 111 4.46 -6.54 -7.18
N ASP A 112 5.61 -6.04 -6.73
CA ASP A 112 6.04 -6.09 -5.34
C ASP A 112 5.08 -5.29 -4.44
N LEU A 113 4.65 -4.11 -4.88
CA LEU A 113 3.62 -3.32 -4.21
C LEU A 113 2.32 -4.10 -4.05
N LYS A 114 1.83 -4.74 -5.12
CA LYS A 114 0.61 -5.57 -5.08
C LYS A 114 0.72 -6.76 -4.11
N HIS A 115 1.92 -7.31 -3.96
CA HIS A 115 2.18 -8.36 -2.96
C HIS A 115 2.20 -7.79 -1.54
N LYS A 116 2.91 -6.67 -1.33
CA LYS A 116 3.12 -6.07 -0.01
C LYS A 116 1.89 -5.36 0.53
N SER A 117 1.02 -4.83 -0.33
CA SER A 117 -0.22 -4.16 0.08
C SER A 117 -1.18 -5.09 0.83
N CYS A 118 -1.07 -6.40 0.60
CA CYS A 118 -1.99 -7.40 1.16
C CYS A 118 -3.46 -7.04 0.86
N ASP A 119 -3.75 -6.46 -0.30
CA ASP A 119 -5.09 -5.93 -0.63
C ASP A 119 -6.19 -6.97 -0.47
N TRP A 120 -5.90 -8.23 -0.81
CA TRP A 120 -6.83 -9.35 -0.66
C TRP A 120 -7.26 -9.54 0.81
N PHE A 121 -6.32 -9.42 1.74
CA PHE A 121 -6.57 -9.56 3.18
C PHE A 121 -7.36 -8.37 3.69
N TYR A 122 -6.90 -7.14 3.43
CA TYR A 122 -7.57 -5.93 3.93
C TYR A 122 -8.96 -5.74 3.33
N THR A 123 -9.16 -6.04 2.05
CA THR A 123 -10.49 -6.03 1.42
C THR A 123 -11.43 -7.02 2.11
N SER A 124 -10.95 -8.23 2.40
CA SER A 124 -11.76 -9.26 3.06
C SER A 124 -12.11 -8.87 4.51
N VAL A 125 -11.15 -8.31 5.24
CA VAL A 125 -11.36 -7.79 6.61
C VAL A 125 -12.37 -6.65 6.61
N CYS A 126 -12.24 -5.68 5.70
CA CYS A 126 -13.17 -4.54 5.58
C CYS A 126 -14.58 -4.96 5.17
N ARG A 127 -14.72 -6.00 4.34
CA ARG A 127 -16.04 -6.58 4.01
C ARG A 127 -16.70 -7.26 5.21
N ARG A 128 -15.92 -7.94 6.05
CA ARG A 128 -16.44 -8.66 7.21
C ARG A 128 -16.65 -7.78 8.44
N PHE A 129 -15.82 -6.76 8.64
CA PHE A 129 -15.81 -5.95 9.85
C PHE A 129 -15.85 -4.46 9.52
N LYS A 130 -16.73 -3.71 10.21
CA LYS A 130 -16.84 -2.25 10.05
C LYS A 130 -15.58 -1.47 10.48
N ARG A 131 -14.73 -2.07 11.31
CA ARG A 131 -13.53 -1.47 11.91
C ARG A 131 -12.52 -2.57 12.22
N PHE A 132 -11.23 -2.24 12.18
CA PHE A 132 -10.18 -3.15 12.65
C PHE A 132 -10.16 -3.26 14.19
N GLY A 133 -9.44 -4.26 14.69
CA GLY A 133 -9.44 -4.65 16.11
C GLY A 133 -9.17 -3.49 17.06
N SER A 134 -8.05 -2.78 16.92
CA SER A 134 -7.66 -1.71 17.83
C SER A 134 -8.65 -0.54 17.82
N ALA A 135 -9.19 -0.17 16.65
CA ALA A 135 -10.27 0.83 16.56
C ALA A 135 -11.57 0.37 17.26
N LYS A 136 -11.88 -0.93 17.26
CA LYS A 136 -12.99 -1.49 18.03
C LYS A 136 -12.71 -1.39 19.53
N VAL A 137 -11.50 -1.73 19.99
CA VAL A 137 -11.12 -1.69 21.41
C VAL A 137 -11.11 -0.27 21.95
N VAL A 138 -10.47 0.68 21.26
CA VAL A 138 -10.45 2.11 21.63
C VAL A 138 -11.86 2.64 21.84
N ARG A 139 -12.76 2.35 20.90
CA ARG A 139 -14.17 2.78 21.01
C ARG A 139 -14.85 2.21 22.25
N SER A 140 -14.57 0.95 22.59
CA SER A 140 -15.11 0.35 23.81
C SER A 140 -14.54 1.05 25.05
N LEU A 141 -13.21 1.24 25.13
CA LEU A 141 -12.54 1.87 26.27
C LEU A 141 -13.05 3.31 26.49
N TYR A 142 -13.20 4.11 25.43
CA TYR A 142 -13.78 5.46 25.53
C TYR A 142 -15.21 5.42 26.06
N LYS A 143 -16.06 4.51 25.55
CA LYS A 143 -17.43 4.38 26.05
C LYS A 143 -17.46 4.06 27.54
N ARG A 144 -16.61 3.15 28.01
CA ARG A 144 -16.48 2.84 29.44
C ARG A 144 -16.14 4.10 30.26
N LYS A 145 -15.13 4.88 29.85
CA LYS A 145 -14.77 6.14 30.53
C LYS A 145 -15.94 7.15 30.52
N SER A 146 -16.69 7.26 29.42
CA SER A 146 -17.90 8.11 29.34
C SER A 146 -19.01 7.66 30.31
N TYR A 147 -19.27 6.36 30.40
CA TYR A 147 -20.27 5.80 31.33
C TYR A 147 -19.85 5.97 32.79
N CYS A 148 -18.57 5.83 33.11
CA CYS A 148 -18.05 6.08 34.45
C CYS A 148 -18.21 7.56 34.85
N LYS A 149 -17.93 8.50 33.93
CA LYS A 149 -18.17 9.94 34.15
C LYS A 149 -19.65 10.30 34.31
N LEU A 150 -20.57 9.56 33.69
CA LEU A 150 -22.01 9.76 33.86
C LEU A 150 -22.54 9.22 35.20
N LYS A 151 -21.97 8.13 35.72
CA LYS A 151 -22.32 7.57 37.05
C LYS A 151 -21.76 8.39 38.22
N LEU A 152 -20.72 9.19 38.00
CA LEU A 152 -20.08 10.03 39.02
C LEU A 152 -20.59 11.48 39.06
N ARG A 153 -21.60 11.85 38.27
CA ARG A 153 -22.26 13.16 38.43
C ARG A 153 -23.19 13.09 39.65
N PRO A 154 -23.04 13.97 40.65
CA PRO A 154 -24.06 14.12 41.69
C PRO A 154 -25.36 14.59 41.01
N VAL A 155 -26.49 14.07 41.50
CA VAL A 155 -27.84 14.54 41.15
C VAL A 155 -28.02 15.97 41.64
#